data_AF-A0A124ZZZ4-F1
#
_entry.id   AF-A0A124ZZZ4-F1
#
_cell.length_a   1.000
_cell.length_b   1.000
_cell.length_c   1.000
_cell.angle_alpha   90.00
_cell.angle_beta   90.00
_cell.angle_gamma   90.00
#
_symmetry.space_group_name_H-M   'P 1'
#
loop_
_entity.id
_entity.type
_entity.pdbx_description
1 polymer ?
#
loop_
_entity_poly.entity_id
_entity_poly.type
_entity_poly.pdbx_seq_one_letter_code
_entity_poly.pdbx_strand_id
1 'polypeptide(L)'
;MNTLNNAPSDPRALSMLDERVRVFLNNTLEPLALNCADVYINIVDDPVTLKLVSSQSLYEVGIECLARGSEPVYVQGITYVFSQPWTFEQAYRIRKPSLADVEKLMRSLLDEAKYQWGV
;
A
#
# COMPACT_ATOMS: atom_id res chain seq x y z
N MET A 1 -8.82 -20.80 26.57
CA MET A 1 -8.15 -19.49 26.68
C MET A 1 -8.19 -18.85 25.31
N ASN A 2 -9.13 -17.93 25.07
CA ASN A 2 -9.26 -17.19 23.82
C ASN A 2 -8.52 -15.85 23.98
N THR A 3 -7.39 -15.68 23.33
CA THR A 3 -6.75 -14.37 23.13
C THR A 3 -7.17 -13.84 21.77
N LEU A 4 -8.40 -13.31 21.71
CA LEU A 4 -8.85 -12.45 20.62
C LEU A 4 -8.68 -11.00 21.09
N ASN A 5 -8.15 -10.16 20.20
CA ASN A 5 -8.09 -8.68 20.27
C ASN A 5 -6.90 -8.06 21.01
N ASN A 6 -5.75 -8.04 20.35
CA ASN A 6 -4.76 -6.96 20.51
C ASN A 6 -4.75 -6.11 19.23
N ALA A 7 -5.91 -5.53 18.89
CA ALA A 7 -5.91 -4.31 18.08
C ALA A 7 -5.75 -3.14 19.07
N PRO A 8 -4.95 -2.11 18.77
CA PRO A 8 -4.83 -0.95 19.64
C PRO A 8 -6.20 -0.29 19.78
N SER A 9 -6.83 -0.43 20.95
CA SER A 9 -8.13 0.19 21.25
C SER A 9 -7.98 1.68 21.62
N ASP A 10 -6.74 2.18 21.64
CA ASP A 10 -6.41 3.58 21.89
C ASP A 10 -6.36 4.36 20.56
N PRO A 11 -7.29 5.32 20.35
CA PRO A 11 -7.29 6.19 19.16
C PRO A 11 -5.96 6.92 18.93
N ARG A 12 -5.19 7.20 19.99
CA ARG A 12 -3.89 7.86 19.88
C ARG A 12 -2.81 6.94 19.31
N ALA A 13 -2.83 5.67 19.69
CA ALA A 13 -1.91 4.67 19.16
C ALA A 13 -2.17 4.41 17.67
N LEU A 14 -3.44 4.35 17.27
CA LEU A 14 -3.84 4.27 15.85
C LEU A 14 -3.36 5.51 15.08
N SER A 15 -3.60 6.71 15.60
CA SER A 15 -3.14 7.95 14.97
C SER A 15 -1.60 8.04 14.84
N MET A 16 -0.84 7.49 15.80
CA MET A 16 0.62 7.44 15.72
C MET A 16 1.10 6.42 14.68
N LEU A 17 0.42 5.28 14.55
CA LEU A 17 0.75 4.27 13.53
C LEU A 17 0.48 4.82 12.13
N ASP A 18 -0.67 5.45 11.93
CA ASP A 18 -1.05 6.10 10.66
C ASP A 18 0.02 7.11 10.21
N GLU A 19 0.48 7.97 11.13
CA GLU A 19 1.52 8.94 10.83
C GLU A 19 2.86 8.27 10.52
N ARG A 20 3.26 7.22 11.26
CA ARG A 20 4.49 6.48 11.00
C ARG A 20 4.49 5.83 9.61
N VAL A 21 3.37 5.21 9.22
CA VAL A 21 3.19 4.63 7.88
C VAL A 21 3.32 5.72 6.82
N ARG A 22 2.62 6.84 6.99
CA ARG A 22 2.67 7.96 6.04
C ARG A 22 4.08 8.50 5.88
N VAL A 23 4.79 8.75 6.98
CA VAL A 23 6.17 9.26 6.97
C VAL A 23 7.10 8.27 6.28
N PHE A 24 7.05 6.99 6.65
CA PHE A 24 7.90 5.96 6.05
C PHE A 24 7.71 5.84 4.53
N LEU A 25 6.45 5.75 4.09
CA LEU A 25 6.12 5.62 2.68
C LEU A 25 6.54 6.87 1.90
N ASN A 26 6.24 8.08 2.41
CA ASN A 26 6.57 9.33 1.74
C ASN A 26 8.08 9.58 1.67
N ASN A 27 8.84 9.25 2.72
CA ASN A 27 10.30 9.35 2.68
C ASN A 27 10.90 8.42 1.61
N THR A 28 10.32 7.24 1.42
CA THR A 28 10.79 6.30 0.40
C THR A 28 10.39 6.73 -1.02
N LEU A 29 9.27 7.44 -1.16
CA LEU A 29 8.73 7.93 -2.44
C LEU A 29 9.28 9.32 -2.84
N GLU A 30 9.86 10.08 -1.91
CA GLU A 30 10.43 11.42 -2.13
C GLU A 30 11.37 11.48 -3.34
N PRO A 31 12.32 10.54 -3.57
CA PRO A 31 13.21 10.59 -4.73
C PRO A 31 12.48 10.51 -6.09
N LEU A 32 11.22 10.06 -6.09
CA LEU A 32 10.36 9.98 -7.27
C LEU A 32 9.39 11.16 -7.38
N ALA A 33 9.43 12.11 -6.44
CA ALA A 33 8.48 13.20 -6.29
C ALA A 33 7.01 12.71 -6.20
N LEU A 34 6.79 11.61 -5.48
CA LEU A 34 5.48 10.99 -5.28
C LEU A 34 5.02 11.05 -3.82
N ASN A 35 3.70 10.98 -3.61
CA ASN A 35 3.06 10.89 -2.29
C ASN A 35 2.25 9.59 -2.20
N CYS A 36 2.32 8.87 -1.08
CA CYS A 36 1.62 7.60 -0.89
C CYS A 36 0.09 7.71 -0.95
N ALA A 37 -0.48 8.90 -0.72
CA ALA A 37 -1.92 9.15 -0.88
C ALA A 37 -2.34 9.37 -2.34
N ASP A 38 -1.40 9.71 -3.22
CA ASP A 38 -1.65 10.06 -4.63
C ASP A 38 -1.15 8.99 -5.63
N VAL A 39 -0.67 7.86 -5.10
CA VAL A 39 -0.25 6.70 -5.87
C VAL A 39 -1.19 5.55 -5.56
N TYR A 40 -1.79 4.98 -6.59
CA TYR A 40 -2.87 4.00 -6.48
C TYR A 40 -2.46 2.66 -7.11
N ILE A 41 -2.86 1.57 -6.47
CA ILE A 41 -2.87 0.23 -7.04
C ILE A 41 -4.29 -0.04 -7.54
N ASN A 42 -4.44 -0.05 -8.86
CA ASN A 42 -5.73 -0.36 -9.49
C ASN A 42 -5.68 -1.76 -10.07
N ILE A 43 -6.77 -2.50 -9.85
CA ILE A 43 -6.92 -3.89 -10.26
C ILE A 43 -8.18 -4.01 -11.11
N VAL A 44 -8.06 -4.69 -12.25
CA VAL A 44 -9.19 -5.12 -13.08
C VAL A 44 -9.49 -6.60 -12.89
N ASP A 45 -10.70 -7.04 -13.22
CA ASP A 45 -11.10 -8.45 -13.15
C ASP A 45 -10.35 -9.32 -14.17
N ASP A 46 -10.18 -8.85 -15.40
CA ASP A 46 -9.50 -9.57 -16.47
C ASP A 46 -8.83 -8.61 -17.49
N PRO A 47 -7.81 -9.08 -18.25
CA PRO A 47 -7.03 -8.22 -19.15
C PRO A 47 -7.75 -7.86 -20.46
N VAL A 48 -8.95 -8.42 -20.72
CA VAL A 48 -9.74 -8.17 -21.93
C VAL A 48 -10.83 -7.15 -21.66
N THR A 49 -11.64 -7.34 -20.62
CA THR A 49 -12.75 -6.44 -20.28
C THR A 49 -12.29 -5.20 -19.52
N LEU A 50 -11.17 -5.31 -18.80
CA LEU A 50 -10.56 -4.23 -18.02
C LEU A 50 -11.52 -3.56 -17.02
N LYS A 51 -12.48 -4.31 -16.48
CA LYS A 51 -13.41 -3.77 -15.51
C LYS A 51 -12.72 -3.64 -14.16
N LEU A 52 -12.65 -2.41 -13.64
CA LEU A 52 -12.05 -2.13 -12.33
C LEU A 52 -12.82 -2.82 -11.20
N VAL A 53 -12.06 -3.50 -10.34
CA VAL A 53 -12.58 -4.20 -9.15
C VAL A 53 -11.96 -3.72 -7.85
N SER A 54 -10.79 -3.09 -7.90
CA SER A 54 -10.16 -2.47 -6.74
C SER A 54 -9.33 -1.26 -7.14
N SER A 55 -9.23 -0.30 -6.23
CA SER A 55 -8.40 0.89 -6.32
C SER A 55 -8.05 1.32 -4.90
N GLN A 56 -6.79 1.17 -4.51
CA GLN A 56 -6.30 1.53 -3.19
C GLN A 56 -5.05 2.40 -3.31
N SER A 57 -4.97 3.47 -2.52
CA SER A 57 -3.74 4.25 -2.38
C SER A 57 -2.62 3.40 -1.76
N LEU A 58 -1.36 3.75 -2.00
CA LEU A 58 -0.22 3.09 -1.34
C LEU A 58 -0.29 3.23 0.19
N TYR A 59 -0.87 4.32 0.68
CA TYR A 59 -1.16 4.47 2.10
C TYR A 59 -2.11 3.37 2.61
N GLU A 60 -3.25 3.18 1.97
CA GLU A 60 -4.22 2.14 2.35
C GLU A 60 -3.63 0.73 2.25
N VAL A 61 -2.86 0.46 1.19
CA VAL A 61 -2.12 -0.80 1.03
C VAL A 61 -1.13 -1.01 2.19
N GLY A 62 -0.43 0.04 2.63
CA GLY A 62 0.50 -0.03 3.75
C GLY A 62 -0.19 -0.35 5.08
N ILE A 63 -1.32 0.30 5.36
CA ILE A 63 -2.13 0.03 6.56
C ILE A 63 -2.65 -1.42 6.54
N GLU A 64 -3.17 -1.88 5.41
CA GLU A 64 -3.68 -3.24 5.26
C GLU A 64 -2.56 -4.28 5.38
N CYS A 65 -1.39 -4.00 4.81
CA CYS A 65 -0.18 -4.84 4.92
C CYS A 65 0.19 -5.07 6.38
N LEU A 66 0.25 -4.01 7.19
CA LEU A 66 0.53 -4.11 8.62
C LEU A 66 -0.56 -4.87 9.38
N ALA A 67 -1.83 -4.60 9.09
CA ALA A 67 -2.95 -5.28 9.73
C ALA A 67 -2.95 -6.79 9.44
N ARG A 68 -2.54 -7.21 8.24
CA ARG A 68 -2.42 -8.61 7.84
C ARG A 68 -1.10 -9.26 8.28
N GLY A 69 -0.05 -8.47 8.50
CA GLY A 69 1.30 -8.94 8.80
C GLY A 69 2.02 -9.57 7.59
N SER A 70 1.62 -9.23 6.37
CA SER A 70 2.16 -9.84 5.13
C SER A 70 2.09 -8.87 3.96
N GLU A 71 3.11 -8.91 3.09
CA GLU A 71 3.13 -8.11 1.85
C GLU A 71 2.02 -8.55 0.88
N PRO A 72 1.43 -7.61 0.10
CA PRO A 72 0.54 -7.98 -0.98
C PRO A 72 1.32 -8.68 -2.10
N VAL A 73 0.64 -9.55 -2.85
CA VAL A 73 1.18 -10.18 -4.06
C VAL A 73 0.28 -9.81 -5.23
N TYR A 74 0.84 -9.14 -6.23
CA TYR A 74 0.07 -8.62 -7.35
C TYR A 74 0.23 -9.47 -8.62
N VAL A 75 -0.86 -9.60 -9.38
CA VAL A 75 -0.86 -10.29 -10.67
C VAL A 75 -0.61 -9.28 -11.79
N GLN A 76 0.53 -9.43 -12.47
CA GLN A 76 0.81 -8.62 -13.66
C GLN A 76 -0.22 -8.89 -14.77
N GLY A 77 -0.53 -7.88 -15.57
CA GLY A 77 -1.56 -7.97 -16.60
C GLY A 77 -2.89 -7.36 -16.16
N ILE A 78 -3.24 -7.49 -14.87
CA ILE A 78 -4.51 -7.00 -14.31
C ILE A 78 -4.34 -6.02 -13.15
N THR A 79 -3.14 -5.90 -12.59
CA THR A 79 -2.80 -4.90 -11.56
C THR A 79 -1.71 -3.98 -12.07
N TYR A 80 -1.83 -2.67 -11.84
CA TYR A 80 -0.74 -1.70 -12.07
C TYR A 80 -0.81 -0.52 -11.10
N VAL A 81 0.26 0.28 -11.11
CA VAL A 81 0.41 1.52 -10.32
C VAL A 81 -0.07 2.72 -11.15
N PHE A 82 -0.84 3.61 -10.55
CA PHE A 82 -1.45 4.77 -11.21
C PHE A 82 -1.33 6.05 -10.36
N SER A 83 -1.40 7.20 -11.02
CA SER A 83 -1.51 8.52 -10.36
C SER A 83 -2.95 8.93 -10.06
N GLN A 84 -3.93 8.12 -10.46
CA GLN A 84 -5.35 8.36 -10.20
C GLN A 84 -6.04 7.07 -9.74
N PRO A 85 -7.04 7.18 -8.84
CA PRO A 85 -7.86 6.05 -8.46
C PRO A 85 -8.81 5.66 -9.58
N TRP A 86 -9.31 4.42 -9.54
CA TRP A 86 -10.41 3.95 -10.40
C TRP A 86 -10.21 4.23 -11.89
N THR A 87 -8.97 4.05 -12.38
CA THR A 87 -8.65 4.09 -13.82
C THR A 87 -7.72 2.95 -14.19
N PHE A 88 -7.80 2.50 -15.45
CA PHE A 88 -6.83 1.59 -16.04
C PHE A 88 -6.22 2.16 -17.33
N GLU A 89 -6.36 3.47 -17.53
CA GLU A 89 -5.84 4.17 -18.71
C GLU A 89 -4.33 4.31 -18.64
N GLN A 90 -3.66 4.03 -19.77
CA GLN A 90 -2.20 4.09 -19.82
C GLN A 90 -1.62 5.47 -19.54
N ALA A 91 -2.39 6.55 -19.78
CA ALA A 91 -1.97 7.93 -19.54
C ALA A 91 -1.68 8.22 -18.05
N TYR A 92 -2.39 7.54 -17.14
CA TYR A 92 -2.22 7.69 -15.70
C TYR A 92 -1.32 6.61 -15.09
N ARG A 93 -0.80 5.69 -15.91
CA ARG A 93 0.01 4.58 -15.42
C ARG A 93 1.41 5.05 -15.03
N ILE A 94 1.76 4.78 -13.78
CA ILE A 94 3.09 5.02 -13.25
C ILE A 94 3.98 3.80 -13.57
N ARG A 95 5.19 4.07 -14.08
CA ARG A 95 6.19 3.02 -14.36
C ARG A 95 7.15 2.80 -13.19
N LYS A 96 7.35 3.83 -12.37
CA LYS A 96 8.19 3.81 -11.16
C LYS A 96 7.47 4.55 -10.02
N PRO A 97 7.19 3.90 -8.87
CA PRO A 97 7.54 2.51 -8.56
C PRO A 97 6.80 1.50 -9.45
N SER A 98 7.46 0.40 -9.80
CA SER A 98 6.81 -0.76 -10.42
C SER A 98 6.09 -1.59 -9.36
N LEU A 99 5.25 -2.56 -9.74
CA LEU A 99 4.61 -3.45 -8.75
C LEU A 99 5.62 -4.16 -7.86
N ALA A 100 6.73 -4.65 -8.42
CA ALA A 100 7.78 -5.29 -7.64
C ALA A 100 8.49 -4.31 -6.69
N ASP A 101 8.58 -3.02 -7.06
CA ASP A 101 9.10 -1.99 -6.15
C ASP A 101 8.09 -1.71 -5.02
N VAL A 102 6.79 -1.74 -5.30
CA VAL A 102 5.73 -1.62 -4.29
C VAL A 102 5.74 -2.81 -3.33
N GLU A 103 5.81 -4.05 -3.81
CA GLU A 103 5.87 -5.25 -2.97
C GLU A 103 7.09 -5.18 -2.02
N LYS A 104 8.27 -4.79 -2.54
CA LYS A 104 9.46 -4.55 -1.73
C LYS A 104 9.26 -3.43 -0.71
N LEU A 105 8.61 -2.33 -1.08
CA LEU A 105 8.30 -1.23 -0.17
C LEU A 105 7.42 -1.71 0.99
N MET A 106 6.40 -2.53 0.70
CA MET A 106 5.51 -3.10 1.72
C MET A 106 6.24 -4.08 2.64
N ARG A 107 7.19 -4.85 2.12
CA ARG A 107 8.09 -5.67 2.96
C ARG A 107 8.94 -4.83 3.89
N SER A 108 9.57 -3.78 3.37
CA SER A 108 10.38 -2.88 4.19
C SER A 108 9.54 -2.19 5.26
N LEU A 109 8.28 -1.85 4.97
CA LEU A 109 7.34 -1.32 5.96
C LEU A 109 7.06 -2.32 7.09
N LEU A 110 6.84 -3.61 6.77
CA LEU A 110 6.66 -4.66 7.78
C LEU A 110 7.90 -4.84 8.65
N ASP A 111 9.09 -4.86 8.03
CA ASP A 111 10.35 -4.96 8.75
C ASP A 111 10.57 -3.74 9.67
N GLU A 112 10.32 -2.53 9.17
CA GLU A 112 10.39 -1.30 9.95
C GLU A 112 9.44 -1.34 11.16
N ALA A 113 8.18 -1.74 10.94
CA ALA A 113 7.20 -1.86 12.01
C ALA A 113 7.66 -2.86 13.10
N LYS A 114 8.15 -4.02 12.66
CA LYS A 114 8.60 -5.08 13.56
C LYS A 114 9.85 -4.69 14.37
N TYR A 115 10.85 -4.09 13.71
CA TYR A 115 12.17 -3.89 14.32
C TYR A 115 12.39 -2.51 14.93
N GLN A 116 11.72 -1.47 14.42
CA GLN A 116 11.89 -0.09 14.90
C GLN A 116 10.70 0.39 15.74
N TRP A 117 9.49 -0.03 15.40
CA TRP A 117 8.29 0.47 16.07
C TRP A 117 7.79 -0.45 17.17
N GLY A 118 8.19 -1.73 17.14
CA GLY A 118 7.79 -2.74 18.11
C GLY A 118 6.31 -3.13 17.99
N VAL A 119 5.77 -3.09 16.77
CA VAL A 119 4.38 -3.48 16.44
C VAL A 119 4.35 -4.86 15.81
#